data_AF-A0A2A4TPE9-F1
#
_entry.id   AF-A0A2A4TPE9-F1
#
_cell.length_a   1.000
_cell.length_b   1.000
_cell.length_c   1.000
_cell.angle_alpha   90.00
_cell.angle_beta   90.00
_cell.angle_gamma   90.00
#
_symmetry.space_group_name_H-M   'P 1'
#
loop_
_entity.id
_entity.type
_entity.pdbx_description
1 polymer ?
#
loop_
_entity_poly.entity_id
_entity_poly.type
_entity_poly.pdbx_seq_one_letter_code
_entity_poly.pdbx_strand_id
1 'polypeptide(L)'
;MRFWCVCVSPREFAAILHCRRISGSAWSVSRGPSRGGKRYLGGRVKVSKTLSVVGVQWGDEGKGKIVHLLSRKSKWIVRYQGGNNAGHTVVFGGKKYALHLVPSGILVPGKKAVIGNGVVVDPNALREEVRMLSRRGISVKGRLFVSPLAHVILPYHILLDVLREEGGRGIGTTRRGIGPCYEDKVARIGIRIVDFLEPDTFKALVDKVLKVREAELSRSMPIRKIRAEVFKGYDSLRRFLKPFVADTSNLLSRALEKKEKVLFEGGQGAMLDLDFGTYPFVTSSNTIAGGASAGAGVGAGHLNNVLGIMKAYTTRVGRGPFPTEKFGTVADYIRSEGKEYGTTTGRPRRIGWLDLVQLKLALQVSGATQIAMTKLDTLTRVHPLKVCVAYKLGKKKLTSYPPSRSAIYDVEPVYTSFPGFSGDISSCRKYSDLPKGARDYVQWIEAELGVPITIVSVGQDRDQTIVRNKKAVWL
;
A
#
# COMPACT_ATOMS: atom_id res chain seq x y z
N MET A 1 5.71 -23.32 -50.41
CA MET A 1 4.70 -23.62 -49.36
C MET A 1 3.89 -22.37 -49.09
N ARG A 2 2.57 -22.51 -49.12
CA ARG A 2 1.56 -21.45 -49.32
C ARG A 2 1.48 -20.42 -48.18
N PHE A 3 1.48 -19.14 -48.51
CA PHE A 3 0.86 -18.07 -47.72
C PHE A 3 -0.61 -17.97 -48.13
N TRP A 4 -1.53 -18.00 -47.17
CA TRP A 4 -2.93 -17.65 -47.40
C TRP A 4 -3.11 -16.14 -47.22
N CYS A 5 -3.33 -15.47 -48.33
CA CYS A 5 -3.80 -14.09 -48.42
C CYS A 5 -5.32 -14.17 -48.62
N VAL A 6 -6.12 -13.55 -47.75
CA VAL A 6 -7.55 -13.36 -47.99
C VAL A 6 -7.76 -11.87 -48.22
N CYS A 7 -7.88 -11.51 -49.50
CA CYS A 7 -8.42 -10.23 -49.95
C CYS A 7 -9.94 -10.24 -49.75
N VAL A 8 -10.49 -9.17 -49.19
CA VAL A 8 -11.93 -8.87 -49.25
C VAL A 8 -12.09 -7.52 -49.95
N SER A 9 -12.95 -7.50 -50.96
CA SER A 9 -13.13 -6.38 -51.90
C SER A 9 -14.06 -5.28 -51.34
N PRO A 10 -14.02 -4.05 -51.88
CA PRO A 10 -14.79 -2.92 -51.38
C PRO A 10 -16.07 -2.69 -52.19
N ARG A 11 -17.16 -3.37 -51.84
CA ARG A 11 -18.53 -2.97 -52.24
C ARG A 11 -19.53 -3.48 -51.20
N GLU A 12 -19.99 -2.58 -50.33
CA GLU A 12 -21.32 -2.57 -49.70
C GLU A 12 -21.37 -1.43 -48.66
N PHE A 13 -21.67 -0.22 -49.16
CA PHE A 13 -21.89 0.97 -48.34
C PHE A 13 -23.20 1.61 -48.81
N ALA A 14 -24.33 1.09 -48.34
CA ALA A 14 -25.62 1.78 -48.32
C ALA A 14 -26.67 0.89 -47.65
N ALA A 15 -27.08 1.20 -46.43
CA ALA A 15 -28.48 1.25 -46.03
C ALA A 15 -28.63 1.65 -44.54
N ILE A 16 -29.68 2.43 -44.29
CA ILE A 16 -30.32 2.73 -42.99
C ILE A 16 -29.75 3.96 -42.25
N LEU A 17 -30.07 5.14 -42.79
CA LEU A 17 -30.24 6.39 -42.04
C LEU A 17 -31.74 6.62 -41.82
N HIS A 18 -32.22 6.33 -40.62
CA HIS A 18 -33.47 6.90 -40.08
C HIS A 18 -33.34 6.98 -38.55
N CYS A 19 -32.93 8.14 -38.04
CA CYS A 19 -33.32 8.55 -36.71
C CYS A 19 -33.34 10.08 -36.59
N ARG A 20 -34.34 10.57 -35.88
CA ARG A 20 -34.92 11.91 -35.95
C ARG A 20 -34.03 12.99 -35.32
N ARG A 21 -34.14 14.19 -35.88
CA ARG A 21 -33.78 15.48 -35.26
C ARG A 21 -34.42 15.63 -33.88
N ILE A 22 -33.61 15.98 -32.88
CA ILE A 22 -34.04 16.85 -31.77
C ILE A 22 -32.95 17.91 -31.57
N SER A 23 -33.36 19.16 -31.74
CA SER A 23 -32.64 20.41 -31.49
C SER A 23 -32.38 20.65 -30.00
N GLY A 24 -31.28 21.32 -29.63
CA GLY A 24 -31.14 21.87 -28.28
C GLY A 24 -29.76 22.39 -27.90
N SER A 25 -29.55 23.69 -28.13
CA SER A 25 -28.80 24.67 -27.31
C SER A 25 -27.39 24.35 -26.80
N ALA A 26 -26.46 25.22 -27.24
CA ALA A 26 -25.12 25.42 -26.70
C ALA A 26 -25.10 25.70 -25.20
N TRP A 27 -24.19 25.05 -24.47
CA TRP A 27 -23.91 25.36 -23.06
C TRP A 27 -22.73 26.31 -22.97
N SER A 28 -23.03 27.58 -22.67
CA SER A 28 -22.09 28.56 -22.16
C SER A 28 -21.81 28.27 -20.67
N VAL A 29 -20.53 28.22 -20.30
CA VAL A 29 -20.12 28.08 -18.90
C VAL A 29 -19.83 29.45 -18.33
N SER A 30 -20.79 30.04 -17.63
CA SER A 30 -20.58 31.23 -16.80
C SER A 30 -20.00 30.81 -15.44
N ARG A 31 -18.87 31.42 -15.05
CA ARG A 31 -18.26 31.29 -13.72
C ARG A 31 -18.80 32.39 -12.81
N GLY A 32 -19.43 32.01 -11.71
CA GLY A 32 -19.72 32.87 -10.56
C GLY A 32 -19.16 32.26 -9.26
N PRO A 33 -18.70 33.04 -8.27
CA PRO A 33 -17.99 32.53 -7.11
C PRO A 33 -18.97 32.12 -5.98
N SER A 34 -19.06 30.83 -5.66
CA SER A 34 -19.82 30.39 -4.48
C SER A 34 -18.93 30.32 -3.23
N ARG A 35 -18.96 31.38 -2.41
CA ARG A 35 -18.68 31.28 -0.98
C ARG A 35 -19.86 30.55 -0.33
N GLY A 36 -19.64 29.34 0.17
CA GLY A 36 -20.66 28.56 0.86
C GLY A 36 -20.04 27.56 1.81
N GLY A 37 -19.92 27.94 3.09
CA GLY A 37 -19.52 27.05 4.16
C GLY A 37 -20.51 25.89 4.28
N LYS A 38 -20.06 24.66 4.04
CA LYS A 38 -20.87 23.46 4.29
C LYS A 38 -20.78 23.09 5.77
N ARG A 39 -21.86 23.39 6.48
CA ARG A 39 -22.21 22.81 7.79
C ARG A 39 -22.38 21.31 7.60
N TYR A 40 -21.52 20.49 8.22
CA TYR A 40 -21.71 19.04 8.27
C TYR A 40 -22.94 18.71 9.11
N LEU A 41 -24.09 18.51 8.45
CA LEU A 41 -25.29 17.97 9.08
C LEU A 41 -25.08 16.47 9.33
N GLY A 42 -25.26 16.07 10.59
CA GLY A 42 -25.00 14.73 11.10
C GLY A 42 -25.89 13.65 10.51
N GLY A 43 -25.48 13.08 9.36
CA GLY A 43 -26.01 11.81 8.87
C GLY A 43 -25.63 10.67 9.81
N ARG A 44 -26.59 9.77 10.12
CA ARG A 44 -26.33 8.52 10.86
C ARG A 44 -25.22 7.72 10.14
N VAL A 45 -24.03 7.65 10.73
CA VAL A 45 -22.92 6.84 10.21
C VAL A 45 -23.32 5.36 10.24
N LYS A 46 -23.69 4.78 9.08
CA LYS A 46 -23.83 3.32 8.95
C LYS A 46 -22.44 2.71 9.18
N VAL A 47 -22.31 1.89 10.22
CA VAL A 47 -21.05 1.21 10.53
C VAL A 47 -20.81 0.14 9.48
N SER A 48 -19.93 0.42 8.51
CA SER A 48 -19.50 -0.57 7.51
C SER A 48 -18.87 -1.79 8.20
N LYS A 49 -19.05 -2.98 7.64
CA LYS A 49 -18.41 -4.23 8.10
C LYS A 49 -17.04 -4.44 7.48
N THR A 50 -16.69 -3.64 6.48
CA THR A 50 -15.38 -3.64 5.82
C THR A 50 -14.67 -2.32 6.07
N LEU A 51 -13.34 -2.39 6.20
CA LEU A 51 -12.47 -1.23 6.33
C LEU A 51 -11.15 -1.54 5.63
N SER A 52 -10.75 -0.69 4.71
CA SER A 52 -9.43 -0.75 4.09
C SER A 52 -8.49 0.23 4.76
N VAL A 53 -7.31 -0.24 5.16
CA VAL A 53 -6.26 0.59 5.74
C VAL A 53 -5.13 0.73 4.74
N VAL A 54 -4.93 1.95 4.24
CA VAL A 54 -3.96 2.25 3.18
C VAL A 54 -3.00 3.35 3.64
N GLY A 55 -1.74 3.29 3.22
CA GLY A 55 -0.79 4.37 3.43
C GLY A 55 -1.01 5.41 2.36
N VAL A 56 -1.07 6.69 2.70
CA VAL A 56 -1.31 7.76 1.71
C VAL A 56 -0.06 8.57 1.39
N GLN A 57 1.14 8.02 1.66
CA GLN A 57 2.44 8.61 1.35
C GLN A 57 3.35 7.57 0.68
N TRP A 58 4.67 7.56 0.95
CA TRP A 58 5.65 6.62 0.38
C TRP A 58 5.92 5.37 1.23
N GLY A 59 4.94 4.96 2.04
CA GLY A 59 5.02 3.72 2.80
C GLY A 59 5.94 3.82 4.02
N ASP A 60 5.35 3.59 5.21
CA ASP A 60 5.94 3.57 6.57
C ASP A 60 5.15 4.44 7.57
N GLU A 61 3.91 4.78 7.21
CA GLU A 61 3.03 5.71 7.91
C GLU A 61 2.49 5.17 9.25
N GLY A 62 3.03 4.06 9.76
CA GLY A 62 2.55 3.43 10.99
C GLY A 62 1.31 2.55 10.81
N LYS A 63 1.01 2.08 9.59
CA LYS A 63 -0.12 1.18 9.29
C LYS A 63 -0.21 -0.01 10.25
N GLY A 64 0.90 -0.70 10.51
CA GLY A 64 0.92 -1.89 11.36
C GLY A 64 0.37 -1.63 12.77
N LYS A 65 0.67 -0.46 13.36
CA LYS A 65 0.13 -0.05 14.66
C LYS A 65 -1.39 0.10 14.61
N ILE A 66 -1.89 0.79 13.58
CA ILE A 66 -3.32 1.07 13.41
C ILE A 66 -4.09 -0.22 13.08
N VAL A 67 -3.57 -1.06 12.18
CA VAL A 67 -4.19 -2.35 11.86
C VAL A 67 -4.20 -3.26 13.08
N HIS A 68 -3.15 -3.27 13.89
CA HIS A 68 -3.14 -4.03 15.15
C HIS A 68 -4.22 -3.54 16.14
N LEU A 69 -4.38 -2.22 16.31
CA LEU A 69 -5.45 -1.64 17.13
C LEU A 69 -6.84 -2.07 16.64
N LEU A 70 -7.09 -1.97 15.33
CA LEU A 70 -8.38 -2.29 14.70
C LEU A 70 -8.67 -3.80 14.69
N SER A 71 -7.62 -4.63 14.64
CA SER A 71 -7.72 -6.10 14.61
C SER A 71 -8.46 -6.67 15.82
N ARG A 72 -8.48 -5.99 16.97
CA ARG A 72 -9.26 -6.41 18.15
C ARG A 72 -10.75 -6.53 17.84
N LYS A 73 -11.26 -5.68 16.95
CA LYS A 73 -12.69 -5.61 16.59
C LYS A 73 -12.98 -6.28 15.25
N SER A 74 -11.98 -6.64 14.46
CA SER A 74 -12.12 -7.40 13.21
C SER A 74 -12.16 -8.90 13.48
N LYS A 75 -12.72 -9.69 12.55
CA LYS A 75 -12.62 -11.17 12.56
C LYS A 75 -11.58 -11.65 11.55
N TRP A 76 -11.54 -10.98 10.39
CA TRP A 76 -10.64 -11.27 9.29
C TRP A 76 -9.72 -10.09 9.01
N ILE A 77 -8.44 -10.38 8.78
CA ILE A 77 -7.44 -9.41 8.37
C ILE A 77 -6.80 -9.92 7.09
N VAL A 78 -6.87 -9.11 6.04
CA VAL A 78 -6.58 -9.56 4.66
C VAL A 78 -5.48 -8.71 4.06
N ARG A 79 -4.37 -9.34 3.69
CA ARG A 79 -3.35 -8.74 2.82
C ARG A 79 -3.72 -9.03 1.37
N TYR A 80 -3.76 -8.00 0.53
CA TYR A 80 -4.29 -8.11 -0.83
C TYR A 80 -3.28 -7.81 -1.94
N GLN A 81 -2.08 -7.34 -1.60
CA GLN A 81 -1.04 -7.00 -2.59
C GLN A 81 0.36 -7.06 -1.99
N GLY A 82 1.35 -6.94 -2.86
CA GLY A 82 2.76 -6.87 -2.52
C GLY A 82 3.31 -8.26 -2.21
N GLY A 83 4.34 -8.32 -1.40
CA GLY A 83 4.92 -9.58 -0.93
C GLY A 83 5.70 -9.38 0.36
N ASN A 84 6.83 -10.07 0.50
CA ASN A 84 7.78 -9.90 1.60
C ASN A 84 8.62 -8.60 1.51
N ASN A 85 8.32 -7.72 0.55
CA ASN A 85 8.83 -6.35 0.48
C ASN A 85 8.02 -5.35 1.32
N ALA A 86 6.80 -5.73 1.70
CA ALA A 86 6.06 -5.00 2.72
C ALA A 86 6.57 -5.48 4.07
N GLY A 87 6.72 -4.56 5.01
CA GLY A 87 7.16 -4.89 6.36
C GLY A 87 6.59 -3.87 7.32
N HIS A 88 6.07 -4.33 8.44
CA HIS A 88 5.70 -3.46 9.52
C HIS A 88 6.11 -4.10 10.86
N THR A 89 6.63 -3.28 11.75
CA THR A 89 6.91 -3.72 13.12
C THR A 89 5.69 -3.43 13.98
N VAL A 90 5.14 -4.45 14.62
CA VAL A 90 4.09 -4.31 15.63
C VAL A 90 4.69 -4.58 17.01
N VAL A 91 4.37 -3.73 17.98
CA VAL A 91 4.63 -4.01 19.40
C VAL A 91 3.38 -4.67 19.98
N PHE A 92 3.52 -5.92 20.44
CA PHE A 92 2.43 -6.67 21.08
C PHE A 92 2.94 -7.38 22.33
N GLY A 93 2.28 -7.18 23.47
CA GLY A 93 2.71 -7.73 24.76
C GLY A 93 4.15 -7.35 25.13
N GLY A 94 4.55 -6.10 24.85
CA GLY A 94 5.91 -5.60 25.08
C GLY A 94 6.98 -6.12 24.10
N LYS A 95 6.63 -7.00 23.15
CA LYS A 95 7.57 -7.60 22.20
C LYS A 95 7.39 -7.02 20.79
N LYS A 96 8.50 -6.79 20.09
CA LYS A 96 8.51 -6.31 18.68
C LYS A 96 8.42 -7.48 17.71
N TYR A 97 7.43 -7.50 16.85
CA TYR A 97 7.25 -8.48 15.76
C TYR A 97 7.41 -7.80 14.41
N ALA A 98 8.38 -8.23 13.61
CA ALA A 98 8.56 -7.77 12.24
C ALA A 98 7.82 -8.73 11.30
N LEU A 99 6.66 -8.30 10.81
CA LEU A 99 5.82 -9.08 9.91
C LEU A 99 5.93 -8.55 8.49
N HIS A 100 5.95 -9.46 7.52
CA HIS A 100 6.16 -9.16 6.11
C HIS A 100 5.03 -9.69 5.25
N LEU A 101 4.82 -11.00 5.21
CA LEU A 101 3.73 -11.64 4.46
C LEU A 101 2.50 -11.87 5.32
N VAL A 102 2.69 -12.27 6.58
CA VAL A 102 1.59 -12.63 7.46
C VAL A 102 0.86 -11.35 7.91
N PRO A 103 -0.47 -11.25 7.71
CA PRO A 103 -1.24 -10.10 8.19
C PRO A 103 -1.08 -9.87 9.70
N SER A 104 -0.95 -8.60 10.09
CA SER A 104 -0.66 -8.14 11.45
C SER A 104 -1.64 -8.63 12.52
N GLY A 105 -2.89 -8.86 12.12
CA GLY A 105 -3.95 -9.37 12.98
C GLY A 105 -3.68 -10.78 13.53
N ILE A 106 -2.71 -11.53 12.98
CA ILE A 106 -2.33 -12.86 13.49
C ILE A 106 -1.87 -12.82 14.96
N LEU A 107 -1.33 -11.68 15.41
CA LEU A 107 -0.87 -11.49 16.78
C LEU A 107 -2.03 -11.47 17.79
N VAL A 108 -3.24 -11.13 17.35
CA VAL A 108 -4.43 -11.07 18.22
C VAL A 108 -5.09 -12.45 18.24
N PRO A 109 -5.28 -13.11 19.41
CA PRO A 109 -5.91 -14.42 19.50
C PRO A 109 -7.30 -14.49 18.84
N GLY A 110 -7.62 -15.63 18.22
CA GLY A 110 -8.93 -15.90 17.61
C GLY A 110 -9.22 -15.19 16.28
N LYS A 111 -8.28 -14.39 15.77
CA LYS A 111 -8.39 -13.69 14.48
C LYS A 111 -7.88 -14.53 13.32
N LYS A 112 -8.51 -14.39 12.16
CA LYS A 112 -8.13 -15.06 10.92
C LYS A 112 -7.34 -14.10 10.04
N ALA A 113 -6.20 -14.56 9.54
CA ALA A 113 -5.29 -13.83 8.67
C ALA A 113 -5.34 -14.46 7.27
N VAL A 114 -5.53 -13.64 6.25
CA VAL A 114 -5.66 -14.07 4.85
C VAL A 114 -4.58 -13.41 4.00
N ILE A 115 -3.85 -14.22 3.24
CA ILE A 115 -2.99 -13.78 2.14
C ILE A 115 -3.78 -13.97 0.84
N GLY A 116 -4.28 -12.87 0.29
CA GLY A 116 -5.12 -12.85 -0.91
C GLY A 116 -4.35 -13.15 -2.20
N ASN A 117 -5.09 -13.36 -3.28
CA ASN A 117 -4.56 -13.72 -4.60
C ASN A 117 -3.74 -12.60 -5.28
N GLY A 118 -3.85 -11.36 -4.81
CA GLY A 118 -3.04 -10.25 -5.30
C GLY A 118 -1.62 -10.23 -4.74
N VAL A 119 -1.32 -11.01 -3.70
CA VAL A 119 0.02 -11.11 -3.08
C VAL A 119 0.93 -12.04 -3.89
N VAL A 120 2.21 -11.67 -4.02
CA VAL A 120 3.30 -12.54 -4.47
C VAL A 120 4.01 -13.13 -3.25
N VAL A 121 4.03 -14.46 -3.14
CA VAL A 121 4.41 -15.20 -1.94
C VAL A 121 5.74 -15.89 -2.16
N ASP A 122 6.73 -15.56 -1.34
CA ASP A 122 7.95 -16.35 -1.17
C ASP A 122 7.70 -17.43 -0.11
N PRO A 123 7.66 -18.74 -0.46
CA PRO A 123 7.39 -19.80 0.49
C PRO A 123 8.46 -19.93 1.59
N ASN A 124 9.73 -19.60 1.30
CA ASN A 124 10.79 -19.61 2.29
C ASN A 124 10.58 -18.49 3.31
N ALA A 125 10.33 -17.26 2.84
CA ALA A 125 10.07 -16.13 3.72
C ALA A 125 8.84 -16.37 4.61
N LEU A 126 7.76 -16.93 4.05
CA LEU A 126 6.57 -17.30 4.82
C LEU A 126 6.88 -18.34 5.90
N ARG A 127 7.69 -19.36 5.57
CA ARG A 127 8.11 -20.40 6.52
C ARG A 127 8.94 -19.84 7.66
N GLU A 128 9.86 -18.94 7.38
CA GLU A 128 10.66 -18.25 8.40
C GLU A 128 9.79 -17.39 9.33
N GLU A 129 8.85 -16.64 8.76
CA GLU A 129 7.93 -15.80 9.51
C GLU A 129 7.00 -16.63 10.42
N VAL A 130 6.44 -17.73 9.90
CA VAL A 130 5.63 -18.67 10.69
C VAL A 130 6.44 -19.33 11.81
N ARG A 131 7.71 -19.69 11.57
CA ARG A 131 8.62 -20.22 12.61
C ARG A 131 8.90 -19.18 13.69
N MET A 132 9.15 -17.92 13.31
CA MET A 132 9.35 -16.82 14.25
C MET A 132 8.12 -16.62 15.15
N LEU A 133 6.92 -16.64 14.57
CA LEU A 133 5.66 -16.56 15.32
C LEU A 133 5.50 -17.73 16.28
N SER A 134 5.76 -18.95 15.81
CA SER A 134 5.61 -20.18 16.60
C SER A 134 6.58 -20.21 17.80
N ARG A 135 7.86 -19.83 17.60
CA ARG A 135 8.87 -19.71 18.68
C ARG A 135 8.47 -18.69 19.76
N ARG A 136 7.55 -17.78 19.44
CA ARG A 136 7.05 -16.76 20.36
C ARG A 136 5.65 -17.07 20.88
N GLY A 137 5.18 -18.31 20.73
CA GLY A 137 3.89 -18.79 21.23
C GLY A 137 2.67 -18.33 20.43
N ILE A 138 2.86 -17.77 19.23
CA ILE A 138 1.75 -17.34 18.37
C ILE A 138 1.38 -18.47 17.41
N SER A 139 0.24 -19.12 17.65
CA SER A 139 -0.28 -20.16 16.75
C SER A 139 -0.92 -19.56 15.50
N VAL A 140 -0.49 -20.07 14.34
CA VAL A 140 -1.06 -19.77 13.02
C VAL A 140 -2.02 -20.85 12.50
N LYS A 141 -2.03 -22.02 13.15
CA LYS A 141 -2.83 -23.19 12.73
C LYS A 141 -4.32 -22.86 12.78
N GLY A 142 -5.04 -23.13 11.69
CA GLY A 142 -6.48 -22.80 11.55
C GLY A 142 -6.80 -21.31 11.50
N ARG A 143 -5.78 -20.46 11.40
CA ARG A 143 -5.91 -18.99 11.43
C ARG A 143 -5.28 -18.30 10.23
N LEU A 144 -4.21 -18.85 9.68
CA LEU A 144 -3.59 -18.35 8.45
C LEU A 144 -4.15 -19.10 7.24
N PHE A 145 -4.62 -18.35 6.25
CA PHE A 145 -5.13 -18.85 4.99
C PHE A 145 -4.39 -18.18 3.83
N VAL A 146 -3.90 -18.97 2.88
CA VAL A 146 -3.16 -18.53 1.70
C VAL A 146 -3.97 -18.86 0.45
N SER A 147 -4.17 -17.87 -0.41
CA SER A 147 -4.90 -18.08 -1.65
C SER A 147 -4.16 -19.05 -2.57
N PRO A 148 -4.83 -20.07 -3.15
CA PRO A 148 -4.25 -20.91 -4.19
C PRO A 148 -3.89 -20.09 -5.46
N LEU A 149 -4.50 -18.91 -5.63
CA LEU A 149 -4.31 -18.04 -6.80
C LEU A 149 -3.20 -16.99 -6.63
N ALA A 150 -2.61 -16.88 -5.43
CA ALA A 150 -1.42 -16.06 -5.22
C ALA A 150 -0.26 -16.59 -6.07
N HIS A 151 0.64 -15.72 -6.51
CA HIS A 151 1.80 -16.11 -7.31
C HIS A 151 3.00 -16.45 -6.42
N VAL A 152 3.89 -17.33 -6.89
CA VAL A 152 5.05 -17.80 -6.13
C VAL A 152 6.30 -17.05 -6.55
N ILE A 153 6.97 -16.41 -5.59
CA ILE A 153 8.33 -15.91 -5.78
C ILE A 153 9.27 -17.12 -5.72
N LEU A 154 10.15 -17.20 -6.70
CA LEU A 154 11.08 -18.31 -6.92
C LEU A 154 12.50 -17.74 -7.03
N PRO A 155 13.55 -18.56 -6.82
CA PRO A 155 14.94 -18.08 -6.84
C PRO A 155 15.32 -17.25 -8.07
N TYR A 156 14.82 -17.61 -9.26
CA TYR A 156 15.10 -16.85 -10.48
C TYR A 156 14.50 -15.44 -10.46
N HIS A 157 13.36 -15.22 -9.79
CA HIS A 157 12.78 -13.89 -9.63
C HIS A 157 13.69 -12.98 -8.81
N ILE A 158 14.25 -13.50 -7.71
CA ILE A 158 15.19 -12.76 -6.85
C ILE A 158 16.44 -12.42 -7.65
N LEU A 159 16.96 -13.38 -8.43
CA LEU A 159 18.12 -13.17 -9.28
C LEU A 159 17.90 -12.08 -10.33
N LEU A 160 16.76 -12.10 -11.04
CA LEU A 160 16.38 -11.06 -12.01
C LEU A 160 16.30 -9.68 -11.36
N ASP A 161 15.71 -9.59 -10.17
CA ASP A 161 15.59 -8.33 -9.42
C ASP A 161 16.97 -7.75 -9.08
N VAL A 162 17.90 -8.59 -8.60
CA VAL A 162 19.29 -8.19 -8.30
C VAL A 162 20.02 -7.74 -9.57
N LEU A 163 19.97 -8.52 -10.65
CA LEU A 163 20.63 -8.19 -11.92
C LEU A 163 20.19 -6.84 -12.49
N ARG A 164 18.89 -6.57 -12.45
CA ARG A 164 18.31 -5.32 -12.98
C ARG A 164 18.66 -4.12 -12.11
N GLU A 165 18.77 -4.30 -10.80
CA GLU A 165 19.23 -3.24 -9.89
C GLU A 165 20.71 -2.89 -10.10
N GLU A 166 21.54 -3.87 -10.44
CA GLU A 166 22.98 -3.70 -10.65
C GLU A 166 23.33 -3.19 -12.06
N GLY A 167 22.43 -3.33 -13.04
CA GLY A 167 22.58 -2.85 -14.41
C GLY A 167 22.53 -1.33 -14.61
N GLY A 168 22.85 -0.52 -13.59
CA GLY A 168 23.00 0.94 -13.68
C GLY A 168 21.71 1.78 -13.67
N ARG A 169 20.54 1.16 -13.85
CA ARG A 169 19.21 1.84 -13.84
C ARG A 169 18.30 1.41 -12.69
N GLY A 170 18.88 0.88 -11.61
CA GLY A 170 18.13 0.41 -10.45
C GLY A 170 17.24 1.49 -9.82
N ILE A 171 16.02 1.10 -9.47
CA ILE A 171 15.00 1.94 -8.83
C ILE A 171 15.07 1.87 -7.30
N GLY A 172 15.93 1.02 -6.74
CA GLY A 172 16.07 0.80 -5.30
C GLY A 172 15.07 -0.22 -4.77
N THR A 173 14.94 -1.37 -5.45
CA THR A 173 14.03 -2.44 -5.03
C THR A 173 14.50 -3.09 -3.73
N THR A 174 13.63 -3.91 -3.13
CA THR A 174 14.01 -4.71 -1.95
C THR A 174 14.86 -5.93 -2.31
N ARG A 175 15.15 -6.18 -3.60
CA ARG A 175 15.84 -7.38 -4.10
C ARG A 175 15.20 -8.67 -3.60
N ARG A 176 13.86 -8.72 -3.65
CA ARG A 176 13.04 -9.85 -3.18
C ARG A 176 12.30 -10.54 -4.32
N GLY A 177 12.50 -10.15 -5.57
CA GLY A 177 11.84 -10.76 -6.71
C GLY A 177 10.40 -10.30 -6.93
N ILE A 178 9.97 -9.20 -6.31
CA ILE A 178 8.59 -8.70 -6.38
C ILE A 178 8.23 -8.31 -7.81
N GLY A 179 9.03 -7.42 -8.40
CA GLY A 179 8.80 -6.93 -9.76
C GLY A 179 8.81 -8.05 -10.79
N PRO A 180 9.86 -8.89 -10.86
CA PRO A 180 9.89 -10.04 -11.76
C PRO A 180 8.71 -11.01 -11.58
N CYS A 181 8.24 -11.25 -10.35
CA CYS A 181 7.09 -12.12 -10.11
C CYS A 181 5.77 -11.50 -10.61
N TYR A 182 5.57 -10.20 -10.42
CA TYR A 182 4.42 -9.50 -11.01
C TYR A 182 4.52 -9.41 -12.54
N GLU A 183 5.73 -9.31 -13.10
CA GLU A 183 5.96 -9.37 -14.55
C GLU A 183 5.53 -10.72 -15.13
N ASP A 184 5.95 -11.82 -14.51
CA ASP A 184 5.55 -13.17 -14.91
C ASP A 184 4.01 -13.36 -14.81
N LYS A 185 3.38 -12.78 -13.78
CA LYS A 185 1.92 -12.76 -13.62
C LYS A 185 1.23 -12.09 -14.82
N VAL A 186 1.63 -10.87 -15.18
CA VAL A 186 0.98 -10.12 -16.28
C VAL A 186 1.36 -10.70 -17.65
N ALA A 187 2.54 -11.31 -17.78
CA ALA A 187 2.97 -12.05 -18.97
C ALA A 187 2.25 -13.40 -19.13
N ARG A 188 1.49 -13.85 -18.12
CA ARG A 188 0.76 -15.13 -18.09
C ARG A 188 1.68 -16.35 -18.17
N ILE A 189 2.89 -16.22 -17.63
CA ILE A 189 3.87 -17.31 -17.49
C ILE A 189 4.19 -17.62 -16.02
N GLY A 190 3.65 -16.83 -15.09
CA GLY A 190 3.86 -16.98 -13.66
C GLY A 190 3.23 -18.24 -13.06
N ILE A 191 3.87 -18.73 -12.01
CA ILE A 191 3.48 -19.93 -11.27
C ILE A 191 2.69 -19.50 -10.03
N ARG A 192 1.51 -20.09 -9.81
CA ARG A 192 0.67 -19.83 -8.64
C ARG A 192 0.85 -20.88 -7.56
N ILE A 193 0.31 -20.61 -6.37
CA ILE A 193 0.38 -21.51 -5.23
C ILE A 193 -0.28 -22.87 -5.56
N VAL A 194 -1.39 -22.89 -6.29
CA VAL A 194 -2.01 -24.16 -6.74
C VAL A 194 -1.06 -24.97 -7.61
N ASP A 195 -0.43 -24.32 -8.59
CA ASP A 195 0.50 -24.98 -9.51
C ASP A 195 1.75 -25.48 -8.74
N PHE A 196 2.24 -24.70 -7.76
CA PHE A 196 3.35 -25.07 -6.88
C PHE A 196 3.05 -26.29 -6.00
N LEU A 197 1.78 -26.57 -5.67
CA LEU A 197 1.41 -27.75 -4.89
C LEU A 197 1.31 -29.04 -5.72
N GLU A 198 1.37 -28.95 -7.05
CA GLU A 198 1.27 -30.05 -8.01
C GLU A 198 2.64 -30.32 -8.66
N PRO A 199 3.36 -31.38 -8.26
CA PRO A 199 4.76 -31.57 -8.66
C PRO A 199 5.01 -31.61 -10.17
N ASP A 200 4.18 -32.32 -10.92
CA ASP A 200 4.33 -32.47 -12.37
C ASP A 200 4.02 -31.16 -13.09
N THR A 201 2.93 -30.49 -12.69
CA THR A 201 2.56 -29.15 -13.17
C THR A 201 3.67 -28.15 -12.88
N PHE A 202 4.13 -28.08 -11.63
CA PHE A 202 5.20 -27.18 -11.21
C PHE A 202 6.46 -27.40 -12.03
N LYS A 203 6.86 -28.67 -12.22
CA LYS A 203 8.06 -29.01 -12.99
C LYS A 203 7.97 -28.53 -14.43
N ALA A 204 6.86 -28.85 -15.11
CA ALA A 204 6.64 -28.43 -16.49
C ALA A 204 6.63 -26.91 -16.65
N LEU A 205 5.99 -26.18 -15.72
CA LEU A 205 5.93 -24.72 -15.75
C LEU A 205 7.29 -24.07 -15.48
N VAL A 206 8.09 -24.59 -14.53
CA VAL A 206 9.45 -24.11 -14.28
C VAL A 206 10.33 -24.28 -15.53
N ASP A 207 10.26 -25.44 -16.18
CA ASP A 207 11.05 -25.69 -17.39
C ASP A 207 10.64 -24.74 -18.53
N LYS A 208 9.33 -24.47 -18.67
CA LYS A 208 8.81 -23.50 -19.64
C LYS A 208 9.27 -22.06 -19.35
N VAL A 209 9.14 -21.58 -18.11
CA VAL A 209 9.47 -20.18 -17.78
C VAL A 209 10.97 -19.91 -17.86
N LEU A 210 11.81 -20.88 -17.46
CA LEU A 210 13.26 -20.74 -17.59
C LEU A 210 13.71 -20.65 -19.04
N LYS A 211 13.07 -21.40 -19.96
CA LYS A 211 13.31 -21.28 -21.41
C LYS A 211 12.94 -19.89 -21.93
N VAL A 212 11.79 -19.34 -21.52
CA VAL A 212 11.36 -17.98 -21.91
C VAL A 212 12.33 -16.90 -21.40
N ARG A 213 12.87 -17.08 -20.19
CA ARG A 213 13.75 -16.12 -19.51
C ARG A 213 15.25 -16.36 -19.76
N GLU A 214 15.60 -17.33 -20.61
CA GLU A 214 16.97 -17.83 -20.76
C GLU A 214 17.98 -16.73 -21.14
N ALA A 215 17.62 -15.88 -22.09
CA ALA A 215 18.48 -14.79 -22.58
C ALA A 215 18.86 -13.76 -21.49
N GLU A 216 17.98 -13.57 -20.50
CA GLU A 216 18.24 -12.64 -19.39
C GLU A 216 18.96 -13.34 -18.24
N LEU A 217 18.49 -14.53 -17.85
CA LEU A 217 19.02 -15.29 -16.71
C LEU A 217 20.44 -15.82 -16.93
N SER A 218 20.78 -16.21 -18.17
CA SER A 218 22.10 -16.78 -18.48
C SER A 218 23.25 -15.79 -18.30
N ARG A 219 22.96 -14.48 -18.16
CA ARG A 219 23.95 -13.45 -17.82
C ARG A 219 24.47 -13.58 -16.39
N SER A 220 23.72 -14.24 -15.50
CA SER A 220 24.14 -14.51 -14.12
C SER A 220 24.83 -15.87 -13.99
N MET A 221 24.12 -16.94 -14.36
CA MET A 221 24.61 -18.30 -14.19
C MET A 221 23.86 -19.26 -15.13
N PRO A 222 24.43 -20.44 -15.43
CA PRO A 222 23.78 -21.41 -16.31
C PRO A 222 22.37 -21.81 -15.85
N ILE A 223 21.42 -21.91 -16.78
CA ILE A 223 20.01 -22.25 -16.50
C ILE A 223 19.86 -23.53 -15.68
N ARG A 224 20.71 -24.54 -15.91
CA ARG A 224 20.73 -25.78 -15.12
C ARG A 224 20.95 -25.53 -13.62
N LYS A 225 21.80 -24.56 -13.25
CA LYS A 225 22.05 -24.20 -11.84
C LYS A 225 20.86 -23.46 -11.24
N ILE A 226 20.25 -22.54 -11.99
CA ILE A 226 19.04 -21.81 -11.56
C ILE A 226 17.90 -22.79 -11.32
N ARG A 227 17.69 -23.73 -12.25
CA ARG A 227 16.73 -24.82 -12.12
C ARG A 227 16.97 -25.63 -10.85
N ALA A 228 18.21 -26.03 -10.57
CA ALA A 228 18.55 -26.77 -9.37
C ALA A 228 18.19 -25.99 -8.08
N GLU A 229 18.46 -24.69 -8.03
CA GLU A 229 18.08 -23.84 -6.90
C GLU A 229 16.54 -23.69 -6.75
N VAL A 230 15.78 -23.67 -7.85
CA VAL A 230 14.30 -23.67 -7.79
C VAL A 230 13.75 -24.93 -7.11
N PHE A 231 14.29 -26.10 -7.42
CA PHE A 231 13.83 -27.37 -6.84
C PHE A 231 14.44 -27.68 -5.46
N LYS A 232 15.46 -26.93 -5.05
CA LYS A 232 16.13 -27.11 -3.76
C LYS A 232 15.15 -26.91 -2.60
N GLY A 233 14.86 -27.98 -1.87
CA GLY A 233 13.93 -27.95 -0.75
C GLY A 233 12.46 -27.78 -1.14
N TYR A 234 12.11 -27.95 -2.43
CA TYR A 234 10.75 -27.83 -2.95
C TYR A 234 9.75 -28.69 -2.16
N ASP A 235 10.01 -29.99 -1.99
CA ASP A 235 9.09 -30.89 -1.26
C ASP A 235 8.86 -30.49 0.19
N SER A 236 9.90 -29.95 0.85
CA SER A 236 9.77 -29.41 2.21
C SER A 236 8.86 -28.19 2.25
N LEU A 237 9.04 -27.25 1.31
CA LEU A 237 8.23 -26.02 1.22
C LEU A 237 6.79 -26.32 0.82
N ARG A 238 6.59 -27.22 -0.14
CA ARG A 238 5.27 -27.69 -0.56
C ARG A 238 4.50 -28.30 0.61
N ARG A 239 5.11 -29.22 1.36
CA ARG A 239 4.48 -29.82 2.56
C ARG A 239 4.18 -28.81 3.64
N PHE A 240 5.08 -27.83 3.85
CA PHE A 240 4.86 -26.74 4.79
C PHE A 240 3.67 -25.86 4.40
N LEU A 241 3.54 -25.53 3.11
CA LEU A 241 2.56 -24.57 2.63
C LEU A 241 1.15 -25.16 2.52
N LYS A 242 1.04 -26.43 2.12
CA LYS A 242 -0.22 -27.14 1.86
C LYS A 242 -1.31 -26.93 2.93
N PRO A 243 -1.02 -27.01 4.25
CA PRO A 243 -2.05 -26.86 5.29
C PRO A 243 -2.67 -25.46 5.41
N PHE A 244 -2.05 -24.43 4.82
CA PHE A 244 -2.54 -23.06 4.86
C PHE A 244 -3.35 -22.69 3.62
N VAL A 245 -3.28 -23.47 2.55
CA VAL A 245 -3.94 -23.12 1.28
C VAL A 245 -5.44 -23.34 1.39
N ALA A 246 -6.23 -22.31 1.06
CA ALA A 246 -7.69 -22.36 1.09
C ALA A 246 -8.29 -21.40 0.07
N ASP A 247 -9.53 -21.66 -0.37
CA ASP A 247 -10.30 -20.77 -1.25
C ASP A 247 -10.66 -19.46 -0.52
N THR A 248 -9.74 -18.48 -0.59
CA THR A 248 -9.81 -17.25 0.19
C THR A 248 -10.96 -16.34 -0.24
N SER A 249 -11.31 -16.28 -1.53
CA SER A 249 -12.41 -15.43 -2.00
C SER A 249 -13.74 -15.93 -1.46
N ASN A 250 -13.96 -17.26 -1.49
CA ASN A 250 -15.17 -17.87 -0.94
C ASN A 250 -15.24 -17.72 0.59
N LEU A 251 -14.11 -17.91 1.30
CA LEU A 251 -14.04 -17.64 2.75
C LEU A 251 -14.44 -16.20 3.09
N LEU A 252 -13.96 -15.23 2.30
CA LEU A 252 -14.29 -13.81 2.51
C LEU A 252 -15.73 -13.50 2.11
N SER A 253 -16.25 -14.05 1.01
CA SER A 253 -17.67 -13.90 0.63
C SER A 253 -18.60 -14.36 1.75
N ARG A 254 -18.38 -15.57 2.27
CA ARG A 254 -19.16 -16.12 3.40
C ARG A 254 -19.04 -15.27 4.66
N ALA A 255 -17.87 -14.69 4.93
CA ALA A 255 -17.68 -13.80 6.06
C ALA A 255 -18.50 -12.50 5.89
N LEU A 256 -18.54 -11.94 4.69
CA LEU A 256 -19.30 -10.73 4.37
C LEU A 256 -20.81 -10.99 4.42
N GLU A 257 -21.28 -12.13 3.91
CA GLU A 257 -22.68 -12.59 4.04
C GLU A 257 -23.11 -12.70 5.51
N LYS A 258 -22.22 -13.24 6.36
CA LYS A 258 -22.41 -13.31 7.82
C LYS A 258 -22.22 -11.97 8.54
N LYS A 259 -21.99 -10.88 7.80
CA LYS A 259 -21.77 -9.52 8.34
C LYS A 259 -20.60 -9.46 9.34
N GLU A 260 -19.62 -10.36 9.19
CA GLU A 260 -18.40 -10.34 9.99
C GLU A 260 -17.51 -9.16 9.58
N LYS A 261 -16.71 -8.66 10.51
CA LYS A 261 -15.82 -7.52 10.25
C LYS A 261 -14.55 -7.97 9.51
N VAL A 262 -14.30 -7.40 8.33
CA VAL A 262 -13.16 -7.71 7.46
C VAL A 262 -12.28 -6.47 7.29
N LEU A 263 -11.04 -6.55 7.76
CA LEU A 263 -10.04 -5.48 7.69
C LEU A 263 -9.06 -5.78 6.56
N PHE A 264 -8.98 -4.91 5.55
CA PHE A 264 -7.98 -5.01 4.50
C PHE A 264 -6.73 -4.24 4.91
N GLU A 265 -5.61 -4.94 4.98
CA GLU A 265 -4.30 -4.40 5.34
C GLU A 265 -3.52 -4.10 4.05
N GLY A 266 -3.34 -2.81 3.73
CA GLY A 266 -2.53 -2.39 2.60
C GLY A 266 -1.03 -2.49 2.88
N GLY A 267 -0.26 -2.99 1.91
CA GLY A 267 1.20 -2.84 1.86
C GLY A 267 1.61 -1.46 1.33
N GLN A 268 2.83 -1.00 1.65
CA GLN A 268 3.41 0.24 1.09
C GLN A 268 2.46 1.46 1.21
N GLY A 269 2.59 2.47 0.36
CA GLY A 269 1.72 3.65 0.36
C GLY A 269 1.31 4.05 -1.06
N ALA A 270 0.30 4.91 -1.18
CA ALA A 270 -0.29 5.33 -2.45
C ALA A 270 0.73 5.96 -3.41
N MET A 271 1.78 6.61 -2.91
CA MET A 271 2.82 7.18 -3.78
C MET A 271 3.87 6.17 -4.27
N LEU A 272 3.74 4.92 -3.82
CA LEU A 272 4.43 3.76 -4.36
C LEU A 272 3.48 2.86 -5.18
N ASP A 273 2.25 3.28 -5.44
CA ASP A 273 1.33 2.58 -6.33
C ASP A 273 1.91 2.49 -7.75
N LEU A 274 1.67 1.37 -8.43
CA LEU A 274 2.18 1.14 -9.79
C LEU A 274 1.69 2.21 -10.79
N ASP A 275 0.43 2.64 -10.65
CA ASP A 275 -0.22 3.53 -11.61
C ASP A 275 -0.23 4.99 -11.12
N PHE A 276 -0.52 5.20 -9.83
CA PHE A 276 -0.72 6.54 -9.27
C PHE A 276 0.49 7.08 -8.48
N GLY A 277 1.52 6.26 -8.30
CA GLY A 277 2.72 6.64 -7.58
C GLY A 277 3.74 7.41 -8.42
N THR A 278 4.93 7.60 -7.86
CA THR A 278 6.04 8.29 -8.55
C THR A 278 6.77 7.40 -9.55
N TYR A 279 6.07 6.90 -10.58
CA TYR A 279 6.62 5.95 -11.55
C TYR A 279 7.88 6.51 -12.25
N PRO A 280 8.99 5.76 -12.34
CA PRO A 280 9.12 4.31 -12.09
C PRO A 280 9.55 3.94 -10.66
N PHE A 281 9.70 4.90 -9.76
CA PHE A 281 10.13 4.67 -8.37
C PHE A 281 8.96 4.25 -7.47
N VAL A 282 8.35 3.13 -7.82
CA VAL A 282 7.13 2.57 -7.24
C VAL A 282 7.29 1.07 -7.02
N THR A 283 6.30 0.43 -6.41
CA THR A 283 6.21 -1.03 -6.38
C THR A 283 5.39 -1.54 -7.57
N SER A 284 5.42 -2.85 -7.82
CA SER A 284 4.80 -3.48 -8.99
C SER A 284 3.34 -3.91 -8.74
N SER A 285 2.66 -3.28 -7.78
CA SER A 285 1.30 -3.61 -7.38
C SER A 285 0.52 -2.36 -6.99
N ASN A 286 -0.81 -2.44 -7.06
CA ASN A 286 -1.67 -1.35 -6.60
C ASN A 286 -1.77 -1.33 -5.07
N THR A 287 -1.30 -0.24 -4.47
CA THR A 287 -1.25 -0.04 -3.02
C THR A 287 -2.51 0.64 -2.49
N ILE A 288 -3.28 1.30 -3.36
CA ILE A 288 -4.56 1.96 -3.05
C ILE A 288 -5.66 0.96 -2.67
N ALA A 289 -6.76 1.47 -2.11
CA ALA A 289 -7.85 0.64 -1.60
C ALA A 289 -8.53 -0.20 -2.69
N GLY A 290 -8.61 0.32 -3.93
CA GLY A 290 -9.17 -0.41 -5.08
C GLY A 290 -8.45 -1.75 -5.35
N GLY A 291 -7.15 -1.84 -5.04
CA GLY A 291 -6.38 -3.07 -5.15
C GLY A 291 -6.91 -4.22 -4.29
N ALA A 292 -7.64 -3.91 -3.19
CA ALA A 292 -8.24 -4.94 -2.34
C ALA A 292 -9.33 -5.75 -3.06
N SER A 293 -10.02 -5.15 -4.03
CA SER A 293 -11.09 -5.82 -4.77
C SER A 293 -10.54 -7.02 -5.54
N ALA A 294 -9.68 -6.74 -6.53
CA ALA A 294 -9.03 -7.75 -7.34
C ALA A 294 -8.04 -8.61 -6.55
N GLY A 295 -7.39 -8.04 -5.52
CA GLY A 295 -6.33 -8.70 -4.75
C GLY A 295 -6.82 -9.63 -3.64
N ALA A 296 -8.08 -9.53 -3.23
CA ALA A 296 -8.70 -10.42 -2.24
C ALA A 296 -9.89 -11.21 -2.78
N GLY A 297 -10.37 -10.91 -4.00
CA GLY A 297 -11.56 -11.53 -4.58
C GLY A 297 -12.85 -11.07 -3.90
N VAL A 298 -12.96 -9.77 -3.61
CA VAL A 298 -14.13 -9.15 -2.98
C VAL A 298 -14.65 -8.05 -3.90
N GLY A 299 -15.97 -8.01 -4.15
CA GLY A 299 -16.56 -6.99 -5.02
C GLY A 299 -16.28 -5.55 -4.55
N ALA A 300 -16.04 -4.63 -5.49
CA ALA A 300 -15.66 -3.24 -5.20
C ALA A 300 -16.69 -2.49 -4.33
N GLY A 301 -17.99 -2.82 -4.45
CA GLY A 301 -19.06 -2.24 -3.62
C GLY A 301 -18.97 -2.56 -2.13
N HIS A 302 -18.04 -3.44 -1.71
CA HIS A 302 -17.72 -3.68 -0.31
C HIS A 302 -16.57 -2.81 0.21
N LEU A 303 -15.95 -1.93 -0.59
CA LEU A 303 -14.77 -1.15 -0.19
C LEU A 303 -15.10 0.31 0.16
N ASN A 304 -16.26 0.54 0.78
CA ASN A 304 -16.84 1.87 0.96
C ASN A 304 -16.32 2.64 2.18
N ASN A 305 -15.42 2.05 2.97
CA ASN A 305 -14.82 2.70 4.13
C ASN A 305 -13.31 2.51 4.08
N VAL A 306 -12.58 3.60 3.94
CA VAL A 306 -11.13 3.60 3.72
C VAL A 306 -10.49 4.57 4.69
N LEU A 307 -9.61 4.02 5.52
CA LEU A 307 -8.76 4.78 6.45
C LEU A 307 -7.39 5.00 5.81
N GLY A 308 -7.14 6.24 5.39
CA GLY A 308 -5.84 6.69 4.92
C GLY A 308 -4.91 6.99 6.10
N ILE A 309 -3.77 6.32 6.16
CA ILE A 309 -2.76 6.54 7.19
C ILE A 309 -1.70 7.49 6.65
N MET A 310 -1.49 8.61 7.33
CA MET A 310 -0.43 9.57 7.04
C MET A 310 0.41 9.82 8.29
N LYS A 311 1.69 10.17 8.12
CA LYS A 311 2.46 10.84 9.16
C LYS A 311 2.15 12.33 9.18
N ALA A 312 2.45 12.99 10.29
CA ALA A 312 2.40 14.45 10.41
C ALA A 312 3.49 15.17 9.56
N TYR A 313 4.42 14.41 8.99
CA TYR A 313 5.47 14.85 8.05
C TYR A 313 5.58 13.81 6.93
N THR A 314 6.53 13.94 6.01
CA THR A 314 6.73 12.96 4.93
C THR A 314 8.07 12.26 5.07
N THR A 315 8.13 11.00 4.64
CA THR A 315 9.34 10.19 4.60
C THR A 315 9.41 9.38 3.32
N ARG A 316 10.62 9.09 2.85
CA ARG A 316 10.85 8.22 1.70
C ARG A 316 12.10 7.37 1.91
N VAL A 317 11.99 6.05 1.70
CA VAL A 317 13.10 5.10 1.86
C VAL A 317 13.95 5.02 0.58
N GLY A 318 13.27 4.85 -0.56
CA GLY A 318 13.90 4.61 -1.86
C GLY A 318 14.30 5.89 -2.62
N ARG A 319 14.83 5.66 -3.83
CA ARG A 319 15.08 6.73 -4.82
C ARG A 319 13.77 7.34 -5.32
N GLY A 320 13.88 8.40 -6.11
CA GLY A 320 12.77 9.08 -6.78
C GLY A 320 12.47 10.48 -6.23
N PRO A 321 11.58 11.23 -6.88
CA PRO A 321 11.34 12.63 -6.57
C PRO A 321 10.71 12.82 -5.20
N PHE A 322 11.11 13.85 -4.47
CA PHE A 322 10.56 14.15 -3.15
C PHE A 322 10.48 15.66 -2.97
N PRO A 323 9.40 16.31 -3.46
CA PRO A 323 9.33 17.77 -3.55
C PRO A 323 9.57 18.49 -2.23
N THR A 324 9.09 17.93 -1.12
CA THR A 324 9.21 18.54 0.21
C THR A 324 10.42 18.05 1.00
N GLU A 325 11.37 17.36 0.36
CA GLU A 325 12.57 16.87 1.03
C GLU A 325 13.34 18.01 1.70
N LYS A 326 13.77 17.75 2.93
CA LYS A 326 14.48 18.70 3.78
C LYS A 326 15.81 18.11 4.21
N PHE A 327 16.82 18.97 4.25
CA PHE A 327 18.16 18.68 4.75
C PHE A 327 18.50 19.54 5.98
N GLY A 328 19.56 19.16 6.70
CA GLY A 328 20.07 19.89 7.87
C GLY A 328 19.36 19.57 9.17
N THR A 329 19.64 20.37 10.20
CA THR A 329 19.33 20.10 11.61
C THR A 329 17.89 19.70 11.89
N VAL A 330 16.91 20.36 11.28
CA VAL A 330 15.48 20.02 11.45
C VAL A 330 15.16 18.63 10.89
N ALA A 331 15.72 18.27 9.73
CA ALA A 331 15.52 16.96 9.14
C ALA A 331 16.20 15.87 9.97
N ASP A 332 17.38 16.16 10.52
CA ASP A 332 18.12 15.23 11.38
C ASP A 332 17.40 15.02 12.71
N TYR A 333 16.82 16.08 13.29
CA TYR A 333 15.96 15.99 14.48
C TYR A 333 14.74 15.10 14.21
N ILE A 334 13.97 15.38 13.16
CA ILE A 334 12.77 14.59 12.81
C ILE A 334 13.17 13.13 12.52
N ARG A 335 14.32 12.90 11.89
CA ARG A 335 14.82 11.54 11.63
C ARG A 335 15.14 10.79 12.91
N SER A 336 15.86 11.43 13.83
CA SER A 336 16.27 10.86 15.11
C SER A 336 15.06 10.59 16.01
N GLU A 337 14.25 11.62 16.26
CA GLU A 337 13.07 11.56 17.12
C GLU A 337 12.04 10.58 16.56
N GLY A 338 11.81 10.64 15.25
CA GLY A 338 10.93 9.72 14.53
C GLY A 338 11.49 8.30 14.36
N LYS A 339 12.74 8.03 14.75
CA LYS A 339 13.43 6.74 14.50
C LYS A 339 13.29 6.28 13.04
N GLU A 340 13.51 7.21 12.12
CA GLU A 340 13.27 7.02 10.68
C GLU A 340 14.44 6.33 9.99
N TYR A 341 14.65 5.06 10.37
CA TYR A 341 15.67 4.17 9.85
C TYR A 341 15.03 2.86 9.38
N GLY A 342 15.58 2.25 8.33
CA GLY A 342 15.14 0.95 7.86
C GLY A 342 15.31 -0.11 8.96
N THR A 343 14.25 -0.86 9.27
CA THR A 343 14.29 -1.87 10.35
C THR A 343 15.25 -3.02 10.08
N THR A 344 15.45 -3.37 8.80
CA THR A 344 16.33 -4.47 8.38
C THR A 344 17.69 -3.96 7.94
N THR A 345 17.74 -2.81 7.27
CA THR A 345 18.97 -2.29 6.65
C THR A 345 19.67 -1.21 7.46
N GLY A 346 19.01 -0.62 8.47
CA GLY A 346 19.52 0.53 9.21
C GLY A 346 19.60 1.84 8.41
N ARG A 347 19.28 1.83 7.11
CA ARG A 347 19.46 2.99 6.22
C ARG A 347 18.60 4.17 6.67
N PRO A 348 19.15 5.40 6.78
CA PRO A 348 18.37 6.59 7.11
C PRO A 348 17.33 6.87 6.02
N ARG A 349 16.11 7.19 6.43
CA ARG A 349 15.07 7.63 5.51
C ARG A 349 15.25 9.12 5.20
N ARG A 350 14.83 9.50 3.99
CA ARG A 350 14.70 10.89 3.57
C ARG A 350 13.53 11.50 4.32
N ILE A 351 13.67 12.74 4.77
CA ILE A 351 12.67 13.46 5.56
C ILE A 351 12.18 14.65 4.77
N GLY A 352 10.89 14.96 4.85
CA GLY A 352 10.31 16.15 4.26
C GLY A 352 9.16 16.70 5.09
N TRP A 353 8.75 17.92 4.77
CA TRP A 353 7.55 18.52 5.34
C TRP A 353 6.28 17.82 4.84
N LEU A 354 5.17 17.99 5.55
CA LEU A 354 3.88 17.47 5.11
C LEU A 354 3.51 18.07 3.75
N ASP A 355 2.99 17.25 2.85
CA ASP A 355 2.69 17.62 1.47
C ASP A 355 1.21 17.43 1.14
N LEU A 356 0.45 18.53 1.11
CA LEU A 356 -0.98 18.47 0.83
C LEU A 356 -1.29 18.27 -0.66
N VAL A 357 -0.39 18.66 -1.55
CA VAL A 357 -0.59 18.45 -3.01
C VAL A 357 -0.57 16.95 -3.29
N GLN A 358 0.43 16.26 -2.73
CA GLN A 358 0.54 14.81 -2.79
C GLN A 358 -0.62 14.11 -2.06
N LEU A 359 -0.94 14.53 -0.83
CA LEU A 359 -2.00 13.88 -0.04
C LEU A 359 -3.37 13.99 -0.71
N LYS A 360 -3.70 15.13 -1.33
CA LYS A 360 -4.97 15.30 -2.06
C LYS A 360 -5.11 14.25 -3.19
N LEU A 361 -4.05 14.02 -3.97
CA LEU A 361 -4.03 12.94 -4.96
C LEU A 361 -4.24 11.58 -4.29
N ALA A 362 -3.41 11.25 -3.28
CA ALA A 362 -3.41 9.94 -2.65
C ALA A 362 -4.75 9.59 -1.98
N LEU A 363 -5.39 10.55 -1.31
CA LEU A 363 -6.71 10.40 -0.70
C LEU A 363 -7.79 10.20 -1.76
N GLN A 364 -7.73 10.95 -2.87
CA GLN A 364 -8.67 10.83 -3.98
C GLN A 364 -8.59 9.44 -4.62
N VAL A 365 -7.39 9.01 -5.06
CA VAL A 365 -7.23 7.71 -5.76
C VAL A 365 -7.46 6.52 -4.83
N SER A 366 -7.27 6.70 -3.52
CA SER A 366 -7.58 5.68 -2.53
C SER A 366 -9.06 5.65 -2.12
N GLY A 367 -9.86 6.67 -2.47
CA GLY A 367 -11.23 6.81 -1.97
C GLY A 367 -11.28 6.94 -0.44
N ALA A 368 -10.31 7.64 0.16
CA ALA A 368 -10.20 7.77 1.61
C ALA A 368 -11.42 8.49 2.21
N THR A 369 -12.12 7.83 3.13
CA THR A 369 -13.28 8.39 3.84
C THR A 369 -12.90 9.01 5.17
N GLN A 370 -11.71 8.68 5.68
CA GLN A 370 -11.18 9.14 6.95
C GLN A 370 -9.66 8.99 7.00
N ILE A 371 -9.01 9.71 7.91
CA ILE A 371 -7.56 9.75 8.07
C ILE A 371 -7.16 9.35 9.49
N ALA A 372 -6.08 8.58 9.60
CA ALA A 372 -5.28 8.49 10.82
C ALA A 372 -3.97 9.24 10.62
N MET A 373 -3.76 10.30 11.41
CA MET A 373 -2.48 10.99 11.49
C MET A 373 -1.59 10.30 12.51
N THR A 374 -0.37 9.98 12.14
CA THR A 374 0.63 9.36 13.03
C THR A 374 1.86 10.23 13.21
N LYS A 375 2.63 9.93 14.25
CA LYS A 375 3.90 10.59 14.54
C LYS A 375 3.78 12.10 14.70
N LEU A 376 2.70 12.55 15.33
CA LEU A 376 2.55 13.96 15.69
C LEU A 376 3.57 14.36 16.77
N ASP A 377 3.90 13.41 17.65
CA ASP A 377 4.90 13.54 18.72
C ASP A 377 6.28 13.91 18.20
N THR A 378 6.68 13.41 17.02
CA THR A 378 7.96 13.74 16.38
C THR A 378 8.12 15.24 16.08
N LEU A 379 7.02 15.96 15.90
CA LEU A 379 7.04 17.38 15.58
C LEU A 379 7.11 18.29 16.81
N THR A 380 7.07 17.72 18.01
CA THR A 380 7.32 18.47 19.25
C THR A 380 8.69 19.14 19.16
N ARG A 381 8.78 20.41 19.58
CA ARG A 381 10.00 21.26 19.54
C ARG A 381 10.45 21.68 18.14
N VAL A 382 9.70 21.37 17.09
CA VAL A 382 9.98 21.88 15.74
C VAL A 382 9.26 23.21 15.56
N HIS A 383 10.02 24.29 15.36
CA HIS A 383 9.49 25.62 15.10
C HIS A 383 10.31 26.36 14.03
N PRO A 384 9.67 26.99 13.03
CA PRO A 384 8.26 26.86 12.67
C PRO A 384 7.98 25.50 12.01
N LEU A 385 6.73 25.03 12.07
CA LEU A 385 6.27 23.92 11.23
C LEU A 385 5.94 24.45 9.84
N LYS A 386 6.22 23.66 8.80
CA LYS A 386 5.83 24.00 7.42
C LYS A 386 4.99 22.89 6.80
N VAL A 387 4.01 23.29 6.00
CA VAL A 387 3.15 22.37 5.23
C VAL A 387 3.10 22.86 3.79
N CYS A 388 3.41 21.98 2.83
CA CYS A 388 3.34 22.32 1.42
C CYS A 388 1.89 22.32 0.94
N VAL A 389 1.46 23.44 0.35
CA VAL A 389 0.07 23.68 -0.07
C VAL A 389 -0.09 23.76 -1.59
N ALA A 390 1.01 23.99 -2.29
CA ALA A 390 1.08 24.07 -3.74
C ALA A 390 2.52 23.79 -4.18
N TYR A 391 2.67 23.46 -5.45
CA TYR A 391 3.96 23.46 -6.11
C TYR A 391 4.07 24.67 -7.03
N LYS A 392 5.30 25.05 -7.35
CA LYS A 392 5.63 26.02 -8.39
C LYS A 392 6.51 25.33 -9.42
N LEU A 393 6.08 25.35 -10.68
CA LEU A 393 6.83 24.83 -11.83
C LEU A 393 7.12 26.01 -12.77
N GLY A 394 8.33 26.55 -12.68
CA GLY A 394 8.66 27.83 -13.32
C GLY A 394 7.76 28.96 -12.81
N LYS A 395 6.95 29.56 -13.69
CA LYS A 395 5.97 30.61 -13.31
C LYS A 395 4.59 30.07 -12.92
N LYS A 396 4.33 28.77 -13.08
CA LYS A 396 3.00 28.17 -12.86
C LYS A 396 2.87 27.64 -11.43
N LYS A 397 1.80 28.04 -10.74
CA LYS A 397 1.39 27.44 -9.47
C LYS A 397 0.51 26.21 -9.73
N LEU A 398 0.88 25.07 -9.17
CA LEU A 398 0.14 23.81 -9.26
C LEU A 398 -0.47 23.46 -7.90
N THR A 399 -1.77 23.19 -7.87
CA THR A 399 -2.50 22.71 -6.68
C THR A 399 -2.81 21.22 -6.76
N SER A 400 -2.42 20.58 -7.86
CA SER A 400 -2.55 19.15 -8.13
C SER A 400 -1.18 18.56 -8.45
N TYR A 401 -1.01 17.28 -8.14
CA TYR A 401 0.23 16.57 -8.37
C TYR A 401 0.46 16.41 -9.89
N PRO A 402 1.62 16.81 -10.44
CA PRO A 402 1.86 16.73 -11.87
C PRO A 402 2.00 15.26 -12.31
N PRO A 403 1.32 14.83 -13.40
CA PRO A 403 1.50 13.48 -13.94
C PRO A 403 2.83 13.29 -14.66
N SER A 404 3.50 14.39 -15.06
CA SER A 404 4.77 14.33 -15.79
C SER A 404 5.91 13.86 -14.91
N ARG A 405 6.64 12.85 -15.41
CA ARG A 405 7.82 12.27 -14.75
C ARG A 405 8.96 13.28 -14.58
N SER A 406 9.15 14.20 -15.52
CA SER A 406 10.19 15.23 -15.40
C SER A 406 9.75 16.38 -14.51
N ALA A 407 8.51 16.86 -14.70
CA ALA A 407 8.02 18.05 -14.00
C ALA A 407 8.09 17.93 -12.48
N ILE A 408 7.88 16.73 -11.92
CA ILE A 408 7.94 16.51 -10.47
C ILE A 408 9.36 16.67 -9.88
N TYR A 409 10.41 16.63 -10.69
CA TYR A 409 11.77 16.99 -10.25
C TYR A 409 11.99 18.50 -10.23
N ASP A 410 11.26 19.24 -11.05
CA ASP A 410 11.44 20.67 -11.27
C ASP A 410 10.46 21.52 -10.44
N VAL A 411 9.61 20.89 -9.62
CA VAL A 411 8.70 21.61 -8.75
C VAL A 411 9.38 22.14 -7.50
N GLU A 412 9.08 23.39 -7.17
CA GLU A 412 9.42 24.01 -5.89
C GLU A 412 8.21 23.96 -4.95
N PRO A 413 8.32 23.43 -3.73
CA PRO A 413 7.22 23.41 -2.77
C PRO A 413 6.92 24.83 -2.22
N VAL A 414 5.64 25.21 -2.25
CA VAL A 414 5.13 26.44 -1.62
C VAL A 414 4.55 26.08 -0.26
N TYR A 415 5.05 26.73 0.79
CA TYR A 415 4.72 26.39 2.18
C TYR A 415 3.80 27.41 2.85
N THR A 416 2.93 26.91 3.73
CA THR A 416 2.33 27.67 4.83
C THR A 416 3.05 27.33 6.12
N SER A 417 3.36 28.35 6.93
CA SER A 417 4.05 28.20 8.21
C SER A 417 3.04 28.18 9.36
N PHE A 418 3.30 27.32 10.35
CA PHE A 418 2.53 27.23 11.58
C PHE A 418 3.46 27.42 12.77
N PRO A 419 2.97 28.03 13.87
CA PRO A 419 3.65 27.93 15.15
C PRO A 419 3.90 26.47 15.49
N GLY A 420 5.09 26.18 16.00
CA GLY A 420 5.40 24.88 16.59
C GLY A 420 4.60 24.65 17.87
N PHE A 421 4.75 23.45 18.44
CA PHE A 421 4.27 23.14 19.78
C PHE A 421 5.36 22.41 20.58
N SER A 422 5.31 22.58 21.89
CA SER A 422 6.25 22.02 22.85
C SER A 422 5.51 21.26 23.96
N GLY A 423 6.26 20.58 24.82
CA GLY A 423 5.73 19.70 25.87
C GLY A 423 5.57 18.25 25.41
N ASP A 424 5.60 17.31 26.36
CA ASP A 424 5.40 15.89 26.06
C ASP A 424 3.92 15.60 25.80
N ILE A 425 3.59 15.16 24.58
CA ILE A 425 2.23 14.78 24.18
C ILE A 425 2.01 13.26 24.23
N SER A 426 3.02 12.48 24.60
CA SER A 426 2.98 11.01 24.56
C SER A 426 1.98 10.38 25.55
N SER A 427 1.62 11.12 26.59
CA SER A 427 0.63 10.77 27.60
C SER A 427 -0.80 11.18 27.25
N CYS A 428 -1.01 12.00 26.21
CA CYS A 428 -2.34 12.46 25.81
C CYS A 428 -3.24 11.29 25.38
N ARG A 429 -4.51 11.28 25.81
CA ARG A 429 -5.49 10.22 25.47
C ARG A 429 -6.78 10.76 24.87
N LYS A 430 -7.10 12.03 25.11
CA LYS A 430 -8.20 12.77 24.50
C LYS A 430 -7.63 13.86 23.60
N TYR A 431 -8.40 14.24 22.58
CA TYR A 431 -7.97 15.30 21.67
C TYR A 431 -7.79 16.65 22.39
N SER A 432 -8.60 16.90 23.42
CA SER A 432 -8.50 18.09 24.29
C SER A 432 -7.20 18.17 25.09
N ASP A 433 -6.52 17.04 25.32
CA ASP A 433 -5.27 16.99 26.09
C ASP A 433 -4.10 17.58 25.30
N LEU A 434 -4.23 17.65 23.96
CA LEU A 434 -3.17 18.18 23.09
C LEU A 434 -2.99 19.69 23.27
N PRO A 435 -1.73 20.18 23.23
CA PRO A 435 -1.43 21.61 23.19
C PRO A 435 -2.20 22.32 22.07
N LYS A 436 -2.56 23.59 22.27
CA LYS A 436 -3.32 24.37 21.29
C LYS A 436 -2.68 24.34 19.90
N GLY A 437 -1.36 24.55 19.81
CA GLY A 437 -0.65 24.52 18.52
C GLY A 437 -0.75 23.18 17.78
N ALA A 438 -0.73 22.06 18.51
CA ALA A 438 -0.92 20.73 17.93
C ALA A 438 -2.36 20.52 17.43
N ARG A 439 -3.36 20.99 18.18
CA ARG A 439 -4.77 20.93 17.77
C ARG A 439 -5.06 21.80 16.55
N ASP A 440 -4.51 23.02 16.52
CA ASP A 440 -4.66 23.96 15.42
C ASP A 440 -4.04 23.39 14.13
N TYR A 441 -2.84 22.79 14.25
CA TYR A 441 -2.16 22.10 13.14
C TYR A 441 -3.02 20.98 12.54
N VAL A 442 -3.55 20.09 13.38
CA VAL A 442 -4.38 18.97 12.94
C VAL A 442 -5.70 19.46 12.32
N GLN A 443 -6.39 20.42 12.95
CA GLN A 443 -7.65 20.97 12.45
C GLN A 443 -7.50 21.68 11.11
N TRP A 444 -6.42 22.44 10.94
CA TRP A 444 -6.16 23.13 9.68
C TRP A 444 -5.89 22.15 8.54
N ILE A 445 -5.09 21.10 8.78
CA ILE A 445 -4.85 20.03 7.79
C ILE A 445 -6.15 19.31 7.44
N GLU A 446 -6.96 18.97 8.44
CA GLU A 446 -8.28 18.34 8.24
C GLU A 446 -9.18 19.18 7.33
N ALA A 447 -9.21 20.50 7.55
CA ALA A 447 -9.98 21.43 6.72
C ALA A 447 -9.46 21.50 5.27
N GLU A 448 -8.14 21.58 5.08
CA GLU A 448 -7.51 21.66 3.75
C GLU A 448 -7.65 20.37 2.93
N LEU A 449 -7.65 19.22 3.59
CA LEU A 449 -7.84 17.92 2.93
C LEU A 449 -9.30 17.59 2.67
N GLY A 450 -10.24 18.19 3.42
CA GLY A 450 -11.67 17.91 3.31
C GLY A 450 -12.07 16.49 3.72
N VAL A 451 -11.18 15.76 4.40
CA VAL A 451 -11.38 14.38 4.87
C VAL A 451 -11.16 14.35 6.38
N PRO A 452 -12.08 13.78 7.18
CA PRO A 452 -11.99 13.84 8.63
C PRO A 452 -10.79 13.05 9.18
N ILE A 453 -10.04 13.65 10.11
CA ILE A 453 -8.95 12.99 10.83
C ILE A 453 -9.55 12.32 12.07
N THR A 454 -9.86 11.03 12.00
CA THR A 454 -10.57 10.30 13.05
C THR A 454 -9.63 9.67 14.09
N ILE A 455 -8.33 9.55 13.78
CA ILE A 455 -7.30 9.04 14.68
C ILE A 455 -6.08 9.97 14.66
N VAL A 456 -5.51 10.25 15.84
CA VAL A 456 -4.22 10.93 16.02
C VAL A 456 -3.33 10.08 16.91
N SER A 457 -2.14 9.69 16.44
CA SER A 457 -1.17 8.92 17.21
C SER A 457 -0.03 9.81 17.69
N VAL A 458 0.27 9.69 18.99
CA VAL A 458 1.23 10.51 19.74
C VAL A 458 2.38 9.67 20.32
N GLY A 459 2.71 8.56 19.66
CA GLY A 459 3.80 7.69 20.06
C GLY A 459 3.79 6.35 19.34
N GLN A 460 4.64 5.42 19.77
CA GLN A 460 4.79 4.11 19.13
C GLN A 460 3.84 3.06 19.71
N ASP A 461 3.52 3.17 21.00
CA ASP A 461 2.69 2.19 21.67
C ASP A 461 1.23 2.31 21.25
N ARG A 462 0.55 1.17 21.21
CA ARG A 462 -0.86 1.08 20.83
C ARG A 462 -1.72 2.10 21.58
N ASP A 463 -1.51 2.22 22.89
CA ASP A 463 -2.33 3.05 23.78
C ASP A 463 -2.01 4.55 23.66
N GLN A 464 -0.92 4.91 22.96
CA GLN A 464 -0.59 6.29 22.54
C GLN A 464 -1.34 6.65 21.23
N THR A 465 -2.64 6.38 21.21
CA THR A 465 -3.52 6.61 20.05
C THR A 465 -4.82 7.26 20.52
N ILE A 466 -5.07 8.49 20.08
CA ILE A 466 -6.27 9.27 20.35
C ILE A 466 -7.30 8.96 19.25
N VAL A 467 -8.45 8.38 19.62
CA VAL A 467 -9.55 8.09 18.70
C VAL A 467 -10.61 9.19 18.83
N ARG A 468 -10.67 10.09 17.84
CA ARG A 468 -11.61 11.23 17.80
C ARG A 468 -13.03 10.79 17.46
N ASN A 469 -13.19 9.79 16.58
CA ASN A 469 -14.50 9.22 16.23
C ASN A 469 -14.47 7.69 16.30
N LYS A 470 -14.86 7.16 17.46
CA LYS A 470 -14.89 5.71 17.77
C LYS A 470 -15.74 4.90 16.79
N LYS A 471 -16.95 5.40 16.47
CA LYS A 471 -17.90 4.72 15.57
C LYS A 471 -17.34 4.54 14.16
N ALA A 472 -16.58 5.51 13.65
CA ALA A 472 -16.03 5.48 12.30
C ALA A 472 -14.93 4.40 12.10
N VAL A 473 -14.27 3.99 13.19
CA VAL A 473 -13.14 3.03 13.17
C VAL A 473 -13.39 1.76 13.99
N TRP A 474 -14.66 1.41 14.22
CA TRP A 474 -15.09 0.19 14.92
C TRP A 474 -14.72 0.07 16.40
N LEU A 475 -14.24 1.14 17.04
CA LEU A 475 -13.73 1.13 18.41
C LEU A 475 -14.75 1.57 19.45
#